data_AF-A0A9D6Z6K9-F1
#
_entry.id   AF-A0A9D6Z6K9-F1
#
_cell.length_a   1.000
_cell.length_b   1.000
_cell.length_c   1.000
_cell.angle_alpha   90.00
_cell.angle_beta   90.00
_cell.angle_gamma   90.00
#
_symmetry.space_group_name_H-M   'P 1'
#
loop_
_entity.id
_entity.type
_entity.pdbx_description
1 polymer ?
#
loop_
_entity_poly.entity_id
_entity_poly.type
_entity_poly.pdbx_seq_one_letter_code
_entity_poly.pdbx_strand_id
1 'polypeptide(L)'
;MLLSKKEITYLIVFFVLGAALIFQSFQAEKSGSESILETIEKGTEIVNTVLSLTAAFLAIQVIKIFGVGAQADPWRWMTVAGILFAIFEIVSFLKKMDVWKVGGLIDYMGFFFVIALIYGFYKQKKVLTGNI
;
A
#
# COMPACT_ATOMS: atom_id res chain seq x y z
N MET A 1 0.23 -19.05 -9.44
CA MET A 1 -0.36 -19.65 -8.23
C MET A 1 -1.49 -18.73 -7.77
N LEU A 2 -2.74 -19.19 -7.79
CA LEU A 2 -3.89 -18.42 -7.28
C LEU A 2 -3.84 -18.41 -5.74
N LEU A 3 -4.14 -17.27 -5.11
CA LEU A 3 -4.23 -17.16 -3.66
C LEU A 3 -5.24 -18.19 -3.13
N SER A 4 -4.86 -18.89 -2.07
CA SER A 4 -5.74 -19.82 -1.37
C SER A 4 -6.94 -19.07 -0.79
N LYS A 5 -8.06 -19.78 -0.60
CA LYS A 5 -9.25 -19.20 0.05
C LYS A 5 -8.91 -18.55 1.40
N LYS A 6 -7.97 -19.11 2.16
CA LYS A 6 -7.53 -18.53 3.45
C LYS A 6 -6.86 -17.18 3.27
N GLU A 7 -5.97 -17.04 2.30
CA GLU A 7 -5.28 -15.78 1.99
C GLU A 7 -6.27 -14.71 1.49
N ILE A 8 -7.25 -15.09 0.66
CA ILE A 8 -8.33 -14.19 0.23
C ILE A 8 -9.18 -13.75 1.44
N THR A 9 -9.54 -14.66 2.33
CA THR A 9 -10.28 -14.32 3.56
C THR A 9 -9.47 -13.36 4.43
N TYR A 10 -8.16 -13.57 4.61
CA TYR A 10 -7.33 -12.65 5.38
C TYR A 10 -7.30 -11.25 4.75
N LEU A 11 -7.16 -11.15 3.43
CA LEU A 11 -7.21 -9.87 2.72
C LEU A 11 -8.55 -9.15 2.91
N ILE A 12 -9.67 -9.87 2.79
CA ILE A 12 -11.01 -9.30 2.99
C ILE A 12 -11.19 -8.82 4.43
N VAL A 13 -10.83 -9.65 5.42
CA VAL A 13 -10.91 -9.28 6.85
C VAL A 13 -10.06 -8.05 7.14
N PHE A 14 -8.84 -7.99 6.59
CA PHE A 14 -7.97 -6.82 6.72
C PHE A 14 -8.57 -5.56 6.10
N PHE A 15 -9.17 -5.67 4.91
CA PHE A 15 -9.79 -4.54 4.23
C PHE A 15 -11.02 -4.02 4.99
N VAL A 16 -11.84 -4.92 5.54
CA VAL A 16 -13.00 -4.58 6.36
C VAL A 16 -12.57 -3.92 7.68
N LEU A 17 -11.51 -4.42 8.32
CA LEU A 17 -10.97 -3.82 9.54
C LEU A 17 -10.39 -2.41 9.27
N GLY A 18 -9.66 -2.22 8.17
CA GLY A 18 -9.17 -0.91 7.75
C GLY A 18 -10.31 0.08 7.49
N ALA A 19 -11.35 -0.34 6.76
CA ALA A 19 -12.53 0.48 6.52
C ALA A 19 -13.30 0.83 7.80
N ALA A 20 -13.38 -0.10 8.75
CA ALA A 20 -14.01 0.12 10.05
C ALA A 20 -13.24 1.16 10.90
N LEU A 21 -11.91 1.13 10.88
CA LEU A 21 -11.07 2.13 11.57
C LEU A 21 -11.20 3.53 10.95
N ILE A 22 -11.26 3.62 9.63
CA ILE A 22 -11.53 4.88 8.91
C ILE A 22 -12.93 5.40 9.28
N PHE A 23 -13.94 4.54 9.34
CA PHE A 23 -15.28 4.94 9.74
C PHE A 23 -15.35 5.43 11.19
N GLN A 24 -14.63 4.78 12.11
CA GLN A 24 -14.55 5.21 13.50
C GLN A 24 -13.86 6.56 13.65
N SER A 25 -12.82 6.87 12.86
CA SER A 25 -12.13 8.17 12.92
C SER A 25 -13.07 9.31 12.51
N PHE A 26 -13.84 9.12 11.43
CA PHE A 26 -14.89 10.08 11.03
C PHE A 26 -15.95 10.32 12.11
N GLN A 27 -16.29 9.30 12.90
CA GLN A 27 -17.26 9.43 13.99
C GLN A 27 -16.67 10.10 15.23
N ALA A 28 -15.40 9.84 15.54
CA ALA A 28 -14.67 10.47 16.64
C ALA A 28 -14.42 11.97 16.38
N GLU A 29 -14.16 12.36 15.13
CA GLU A 29 -14.03 13.76 14.73
C GLU A 29 -15.35 14.52 14.96
N LYS A 30 -16.47 13.91 14.59
CA LYS A 30 -17.81 14.49 14.81
C LYS A 30 -18.19 14.63 16.28
N SER A 31 -17.67 13.79 17.17
CA SER A 31 -17.98 13.83 18.60
C SER A 31 -17.07 14.77 19.40
N GLY A 32 -16.08 15.39 18.77
CA GLY A 32 -15.12 16.27 19.44
C GLY A 32 -14.22 15.55 20.45
N SER A 33 -14.09 14.22 20.35
CA SER A 33 -13.31 13.44 21.29
C SER A 33 -11.87 13.31 20.82
N GLU A 34 -11.04 14.31 21.15
CA GLU A 34 -9.62 14.36 20.76
C GLU A 34 -8.85 13.10 21.17
N SER A 35 -9.11 12.52 22.34
CA SER A 35 -8.45 11.30 22.81
C SER A 35 -8.81 10.05 21.99
N ILE A 36 -10.06 9.97 21.51
CA ILE A 36 -10.51 8.87 20.66
C ILE A 36 -9.92 9.04 19.25
N LEU A 37 -9.87 10.28 18.74
CA LEU A 37 -9.27 10.59 17.45
C LEU A 37 -7.79 10.17 17.40
N GLU A 38 -7.01 10.59 18.41
CA GLU A 38 -5.58 10.24 18.51
C GLU A 38 -5.35 8.73 18.57
N THR A 39 -6.22 7.99 19.29
CA THR A 39 -6.16 6.54 19.39
C THR A 39 -6.44 5.86 18.04
N ILE A 40 -7.45 6.36 17.32
CA ILE A 40 -7.83 5.80 16.01
C ILE A 40 -6.78 6.12 14.95
N GLU A 41 -6.21 7.33 14.94
CA GLU A 41 -5.14 7.71 14.03
C GLU A 41 -3.93 6.78 14.19
N LYS A 42 -3.44 6.60 15.43
CA LYS A 42 -2.36 5.66 15.75
C LYS A 42 -2.68 4.23 15.32
N GLY A 43 -3.91 3.77 15.57
CA GLY A 43 -4.36 2.44 15.16
C GLY A 43 -4.38 2.26 13.64
N THR A 44 -4.89 3.26 12.92
CA THR A 44 -4.98 3.25 11.44
C THR A 44 -3.59 3.26 10.81
N GLU A 45 -2.63 4.00 11.37
CA GLU A 45 -1.26 4.03 10.90
C GLU A 45 -0.54 2.69 11.05
N ILE A 46 -0.72 2.01 12.18
CA ILE A 46 -0.17 0.66 12.39
C ILE A 46 -0.75 -0.29 11.35
N VAL A 47 -2.07 -0.25 11.14
CA VAL A 47 -2.74 -1.09 10.14
C VAL A 47 -2.23 -0.80 8.73
N ASN A 48 -2.11 0.47 8.34
CA ASN A 48 -1.58 0.86 7.02
C ASN A 48 -0.12 0.41 6.83
N THR A 49 0.70 0.51 7.86
CA THR A 49 2.10 0.03 7.82
C THR A 49 2.16 -1.48 7.62
N VAL A 50 1.33 -2.24 8.34
CA VAL A 50 1.26 -3.71 8.18
C VAL A 50 0.73 -4.10 6.81
N LEU A 51 -0.31 -3.41 6.33
CA LEU A 51 -0.89 -3.64 5.01
C LEU A 51 0.10 -3.37 3.89
N SER A 52 0.84 -2.27 3.98
CA SER A 52 1.82 -1.89 2.96
C SER A 52 3.01 -2.86 2.92
N LEU A 53 3.51 -3.29 4.08
CA LEU A 53 4.51 -4.37 4.18
C LEU A 53 4.01 -5.68 3.54
N THR A 54 2.76 -6.05 3.82
CA THR A 54 2.12 -7.23 3.23
C THR A 54 1.99 -7.09 1.72
N ALA A 55 1.57 -5.92 1.23
CA ALA A 55 1.46 -5.63 -0.19
C ALA A 55 2.83 -5.72 -0.90
N ALA A 56 3.90 -5.17 -0.30
CA ALA A 56 5.25 -5.31 -0.84
C ALA A 56 5.72 -6.77 -0.89
N PHE A 57 5.49 -7.54 0.19
CA PHE A 57 5.79 -8.96 0.22
C PHE A 57 5.07 -9.73 -0.90
N LEU A 58 3.75 -9.53 -1.03
CA LEU A 58 2.96 -10.17 -2.07
C LEU A 58 3.41 -9.75 -3.47
N ALA A 59 3.74 -8.47 -3.67
CA ALA A 59 4.23 -7.98 -4.96
C ALA A 59 5.56 -8.64 -5.36
N ILE A 60 6.43 -8.96 -4.40
CA ILE A 60 7.67 -9.74 -4.62
C ILE A 60 7.36 -11.20 -4.97
N GLN A 61 6.29 -11.80 -4.44
CA GLN A 61 5.90 -13.15 -4.84
C GLN A 61 5.25 -13.17 -6.24
N VAL A 62 4.40 -12.19 -6.53
CA VAL A 62 3.70 -12.07 -7.83
C VAL A 62 4.70 -11.92 -8.97
N ILE A 63 5.72 -11.09 -8.84
CA ILE A 63 6.76 -10.94 -9.88
C ILE A 63 7.58 -12.21 -10.12
N LYS A 64 7.75 -13.10 -9.13
CA LYS A 64 8.42 -14.39 -9.38
C LYS A 64 7.59 -15.29 -10.29
N ILE A 65 6.26 -15.13 -10.28
CA ILE A 65 5.32 -15.92 -11.07
C ILE A 65 5.12 -15.28 -12.45
N PHE A 66 4.94 -13.97 -12.50
CA PHE A 66 4.56 -13.23 -13.71
C PHE A 66 5.70 -12.40 -14.33
N GLY A 67 6.91 -12.48 -13.78
CA GLY A 67 8.10 -11.76 -14.22
C GLY A 67 8.76 -12.31 -15.49
N VAL A 68 8.01 -13.06 -16.31
CA VAL A 68 8.47 -13.70 -17.54
C VAL A 68 7.58 -13.31 -18.73
N GLY A 69 8.17 -13.29 -19.92
CA GLY A 69 7.47 -12.96 -21.17
C GLY A 69 6.98 -11.50 -21.24
N ALA A 70 5.99 -11.25 -22.09
CA ALA A 70 5.46 -9.90 -22.33
C ALA A 70 4.89 -9.22 -21.08
N GLN A 71 4.48 -9.99 -20.08
CA GLN A 71 3.92 -9.49 -18.82
C GLN A 71 5.02 -9.03 -17.83
N ALA A 72 6.29 -9.39 -18.05
CA ALA A 72 7.36 -9.17 -17.08
C ALA A 72 7.56 -7.70 -16.70
N ASP A 73 7.55 -6.80 -17.69
CA ASP A 73 7.80 -5.37 -17.49
C ASP A 73 6.69 -4.69 -16.66
N PRO A 74 5.39 -4.82 -16.98
CA PRO A 74 4.31 -4.31 -16.12
C PRO A 74 4.40 -4.80 -14.67
N TRP A 75 4.61 -6.10 -14.45
CA TRP A 75 4.68 -6.66 -13.10
C TRP A 75 5.91 -6.18 -12.32
N ARG A 76 7.04 -5.95 -12.98
CA ARG A 76 8.21 -5.29 -12.36
C ARG A 76 7.87 -3.93 -11.79
N TRP A 77 7.19 -3.09 -12.57
CA TRP A 77 6.79 -1.76 -12.13
C TRP A 77 5.75 -1.79 -11.02
N MET A 78 4.80 -2.72 -11.07
CA MET A 78 3.85 -2.92 -9.96
C MET A 78 4.54 -3.38 -8.68
N THR A 79 5.58 -4.22 -8.77
CA THR A 79 6.39 -4.58 -7.60
C THR A 79 7.19 -3.42 -7.05
N VAL A 80 7.81 -2.61 -7.91
CA VAL A 80 8.49 -1.39 -7.50
C VAL A 80 7.52 -0.44 -6.79
N ALA A 81 6.32 -0.25 -7.34
CA ALA A 81 5.28 0.57 -6.69
C ALA A 81 4.89 0.01 -5.32
N GLY A 82 4.67 -1.30 -5.19
CA GLY A 82 4.37 -1.94 -3.90
C GLY A 82 5.48 -1.74 -2.85
N ILE A 83 6.75 -1.85 -3.25
CA ILE A 83 7.89 -1.60 -2.37
C ILE A 83 7.97 -0.12 -1.96
N LEU A 84 7.83 0.81 -2.93
CA LEU A 84 7.85 2.24 -2.64
C LEU A 84 6.72 2.64 -1.70
N PHE A 85 5.53 2.06 -1.85
CA PHE A 85 4.40 2.27 -0.96
C PHE A 85 4.70 1.78 0.46
N ALA A 86 5.28 0.59 0.63
CA ALA A 86 5.68 0.10 1.94
C ALA A 86 6.70 1.01 2.62
N ILE A 87 7.72 1.48 1.89
CA ILE A 87 8.72 2.38 2.48
C ILE A 87 8.06 3.72 2.83
N PHE A 88 7.19 4.26 1.98
CA PHE A 88 6.43 5.48 2.26
C PHE A 88 5.62 5.39 3.57
N GLU A 89 4.89 4.30 3.78
CA GLU A 89 4.11 4.09 5.00
C GLU A 89 5.00 3.92 6.24
N ILE A 90 6.12 3.17 6.13
CA ILE A 90 7.08 3.03 7.23
C ILE A 90 7.66 4.38 7.62
N VAL A 91 8.10 5.19 6.64
CA VAL A 91 8.67 6.51 6.92
C VAL A 91 7.61 7.45 7.51
N SER A 92 6.38 7.38 7.01
CA SER A 92 5.25 8.16 7.56
C SER A 92 4.96 7.79 9.01
N PHE A 93 4.94 6.50 9.33
CA PHE A 93 4.76 5.99 10.68
C PHE A 93 5.92 6.43 11.61
N LEU A 94 7.17 6.28 11.18
CA LEU A 94 8.35 6.70 11.95
C LEU A 94 8.38 8.21 12.21
N LYS A 95 7.92 9.02 11.24
CA LYS A 95 7.79 10.47 11.41
C LYS A 95 6.73 10.82 12.46
N LYS A 96 5.60 10.13 12.45
CA LYS A 96 4.51 10.36 13.41
C LYS A 96 4.83 9.90 14.83
N MET A 97 5.67 8.87 14.97
CA MET A 97 6.26 8.49 16.25
C MET A 97 7.35 9.45 16.75
N ASP A 98 7.66 10.51 15.99
CA ASP A 98 8.75 11.46 16.24
C ASP A 98 10.14 10.79 16.35
N VAL A 99 10.28 9.59 15.75
CA VAL A 99 11.52 8.80 15.69
C VAL A 99 12.41 9.27 14.53
N TRP A 100 11.81 9.90 13.50
CA TRP A 100 12.55 10.34 12.31
C TRP A 100 12.06 11.68 11.77
N LYS A 101 12.97 12.66 11.59
CA LYS A 101 12.65 14.06 11.24
C LYS A 101 12.95 14.47 9.79
N VAL A 102 13.00 13.53 8.84
CA VAL A 102 13.31 13.89 7.44
C VAL A 102 12.08 14.48 6.74
N GLY A 103 12.08 15.81 6.58
CA GLY A 103 11.11 16.52 5.74
C GLY A 103 11.44 16.35 4.25
N GLY A 104 10.41 16.15 3.41
CA GLY A 104 10.52 16.03 1.96
C GLY A 104 10.70 14.61 1.42
N LEU A 105 11.33 13.70 2.16
CA LEU A 105 11.52 12.31 1.69
C LEU A 105 10.18 11.61 1.42
N ILE A 106 9.21 11.78 2.33
CA ILE A 106 7.86 11.23 2.19
C ILE A 106 7.19 11.67 0.88
N ASP A 107 7.32 12.94 0.53
CA ASP A 107 6.69 13.51 -0.67
C ASP A 107 7.34 12.95 -1.95
N TYR A 108 8.67 12.82 -1.97
CA TYR A 108 9.38 12.16 -3.07
C TYR A 108 9.00 10.69 -3.21
N MET A 109 8.90 9.95 -2.09
CA MET A 109 8.51 8.54 -2.12
C MET A 109 7.08 8.37 -2.65
N GLY A 110 6.15 9.21 -2.22
CA GLY A 110 4.78 9.24 -2.74
C GLY A 110 4.75 9.54 -4.24
N PHE A 111 5.53 10.51 -4.71
CA PHE A 111 5.65 10.85 -6.12
C PHE A 111 6.20 9.69 -6.96
N PHE A 112 7.30 9.05 -6.53
CA PHE A 112 7.87 7.90 -7.22
C PHE A 112 6.94 6.69 -7.21
N PHE A 113 6.20 6.47 -6.12
CA PHE A 113 5.17 5.44 -6.04
C PHE A 113 4.11 5.65 -7.13
N VAL A 114 3.55 6.86 -7.24
CA VAL A 114 2.52 7.19 -8.24
C VAL A 114 3.05 6.99 -9.65
N ILE A 115 4.28 7.45 -9.94
CA ILE A 115 4.91 7.24 -11.25
C ILE A 115 5.05 5.75 -11.57
N ALA A 116 5.61 4.96 -10.66
CA ALA A 116 5.81 3.53 -10.85
C ALA A 116 4.47 2.81 -11.10
N LEU A 117 3.43 3.19 -10.36
CA LEU A 117 2.10 2.62 -10.50
C LEU A 117 1.46 2.96 -11.86
N ILE A 118 1.49 4.25 -12.26
CA ILE A 118 0.96 4.71 -13.55
C ILE A 118 1.70 4.02 -14.70
N TYR A 119 3.03 3.95 -14.62
CA TYR A 119 3.84 3.33 -15.67
C TYR A 119 3.59 1.82 -15.76
N GLY A 120 3.43 1.14 -14.62
CA GLY A 120 3.01 -0.25 -14.56
C GLY A 120 1.67 -0.49 -15.25
N PHE A 121 0.66 0.33 -14.96
CA PHE A 121 -0.66 0.24 -15.63
C PHE A 121 -0.59 0.56 -17.12
N TYR A 122 0.19 1.57 -17.51
CA TYR A 122 0.39 1.90 -18.92
C TYR A 122 1.00 0.72 -19.69
N LYS A 123 2.03 0.08 -19.12
CA LYS A 123 2.66 -1.11 -19.69
C LYS A 123 1.67 -2.28 -19.74
N GLN A 124 0.91 -2.50 -18.67
CA GLN A 124 -0.11 -3.55 -18.65
C GLN A 124 -1.14 -3.36 -19.75
N LYS A 125 -1.60 -2.12 -19.96
CA LYS A 125 -2.51 -1.77 -21.06
C LYS A 125 -1.90 -2.13 -22.40
N LYS A 126 -0.64 -1.73 -22.68
CA LYS A 126 0.04 -2.07 -23.94
C LYS A 126 0.06 -3.57 -24.20
N VAL A 127 0.36 -4.37 -23.17
CA VAL A 127 0.36 -5.84 -23.27
C VAL A 127 -1.03 -6.39 -23.57
N LEU A 128 -2.06 -5.91 -22.86
CA LEU A 128 -3.43 -6.35 -23.06
C LEU A 128 -4.02 -5.95 -24.42
N THR A 129 -3.59 -4.81 -24.99
CA THR A 129 -4.04 -4.36 -26.32
C THR A 129 -3.19 -4.88 -27.47
N GLY A 130 -2.18 -5.72 -27.21
CA GLY A 130 -1.26 -6.22 -28.24
C GLY A 130 -0.35 -5.14 -28.85
N ASN A 131 -0.25 -3.96 -28.22
CA ASN A 131 0.62 -2.87 -28.63
C ASN A 131 1.97 -2.99 -27.93
N ILE A 132 2.58 -4.18 -27.96
CA ILE A 132 3.78 -4.51 -27.20
C ILE A 132 4.98 -3.82 -27.87
#